data_AF-A0A8J4CVG2-F1
#
_entry.id   AF-A0A8J4CVG2-F1
#
_cell.length_a   1.000
_cell.length_b   1.000
_cell.length_c   1.000
_cell.angle_alpha   90.00
_cell.angle_beta   90.00
_cell.angle_gamma   90.00
#
_symmetry.space_group_name_H-M   'P 1'
#
loop_
_entity.id
_entity.type
_entity.pdbx_description
1 polymer ?
#
loop_
_entity_poly.entity_id
_entity_poly.type
_entity_poly.pdbx_seq_one_letter_code
_entity_poly.pdbx_strand_id
1 'polypeptide(L)'
;MGSETEGSSFDSNCINCWSVPRCCSTSLLYSFAQRNDTTVLDEPLYANYLKLTDVPRPYREEVLAAQNPDGNAVVSEQLLAAGGHEGRGGSRPVLYAKHMGKHKIGLGPELFRRAQHVVLVREPYGVLQSFSNVLEPTQQELGYTALLEIVSELRVLGRRPIVVNSDELVSEPAGVLRALCAALGLAWEPAMLSWPAGPKPYDGLWADWWYKNTHKSTGFDAEVRDARKPLPAHLKPLLAETYPLYDMLSRQAIRPLTETVPRPLGMHAADGAGDANDDPVTAISSSSTPSSSAAALTRPQDGCQVPAGGGAHRVGTHVYVQDPRNEDVLIGIRDGVSGRFELVWRPHARVSVLDSGYMLGDGVWEGIRLHRGVLFLLEEHFERLWEGAKAIDMDLGLSRQQLHQLVYDTVDANGMSSGVHIRLMVTRGLKPTPYQNPNITIGMPTIVIIPEHKEPSPIPREVGIRLFTVHVRRGPPDVQDPGWNSHSKLNCIAACIQANKAGADEALMLDPQGFVATCNSTNFFIVRKDMVWAPSPRHQLRGITRARVLQLCHDNCIPIKETDFYVTQVYSADEAFVTGTFAGVIPVVQVDGRVIGNGGRGPITARLQQLYADFVDRYCADGRRELR
;
A
#
# COMPACT_ATOMS: atom_id res chain seq x y z
N MET A 1 -6.43 47.37 -32.02
CA MET A 1 -5.57 47.39 -30.82
C MET A 1 -5.25 45.95 -30.49
N GLY A 2 -4.06 45.48 -30.85
CA GLY A 2 -3.64 44.11 -30.59
C GLY A 2 -3.37 43.94 -29.09
N SER A 3 -3.98 42.93 -28.48
CA SER A 3 -3.55 42.42 -27.18
C SER A 3 -2.63 41.24 -27.46
N GLU A 4 -1.33 41.49 -27.35
CA GLU A 4 -0.31 40.45 -27.27
C GLU A 4 -0.66 39.50 -26.12
N THR A 5 -0.74 38.21 -26.43
CA THR A 5 -0.64 37.16 -25.42
C THR A 5 0.77 37.20 -24.85
N GLU A 6 0.95 37.90 -23.72
CA GLU A 6 2.17 37.84 -22.93
C GLU A 6 2.43 36.38 -22.54
N GLY A 7 3.42 35.76 -23.19
CA GLY A 7 4.01 34.53 -22.71
C GLY A 7 4.65 34.81 -21.35
N SER A 8 4.23 34.05 -20.33
CA SER A 8 4.82 34.05 -18.99
C SER A 8 6.30 33.60 -19.04
N SER A 9 7.22 34.45 -19.49
CA SER A 9 8.65 34.22 -19.33
C SER A 9 9.04 34.61 -17.91
N PHE A 10 9.69 33.71 -17.17
CA PHE A 10 10.28 34.05 -15.89
C PHE A 10 11.40 35.09 -16.14
N ASP A 11 11.36 36.22 -15.43
CA ASP A 11 12.41 37.25 -15.53
C ASP A 11 13.78 36.74 -15.06
N SER A 12 13.81 35.65 -14.28
CA SER A 12 15.01 35.05 -13.72
C SER A 12 15.04 33.54 -13.97
N ASN A 13 16.19 33.03 -14.38
CA ASN A 13 16.49 31.59 -14.48
C ASN A 13 16.83 30.99 -13.09
N CYS A 14 16.08 31.39 -12.07
CA CYS A 14 16.25 30.92 -10.69
C CYS A 14 15.25 29.81 -10.38
N ILE A 15 15.75 28.69 -9.86
CA ILE A 15 14.98 27.52 -9.44
C ILE A 15 15.13 27.37 -7.95
N ASN A 16 14.03 27.54 -7.22
CA ASN A 16 13.99 27.37 -5.77
C ASN A 16 13.40 26.00 -5.44
N CYS A 17 14.22 25.09 -4.91
CA CYS A 17 13.80 23.79 -4.43
C CYS A 17 13.47 23.85 -2.94
N TRP A 18 12.20 23.72 -2.60
CA TRP A 18 11.69 23.70 -1.24
C TRP A 18 11.49 22.26 -0.78
N SER A 19 12.08 21.90 0.34
CA SER A 19 12.14 20.52 0.80
C SER A 19 11.72 20.34 2.25
N VAL A 20 11.25 19.14 2.59
CA VAL A 20 11.22 18.69 3.99
C VAL A 20 12.61 18.19 4.41
N PRO A 21 12.93 18.09 5.71
CA PRO A 21 14.15 17.43 6.14
C PRO A 21 14.23 15.99 5.63
N ARG A 22 15.46 15.49 5.46
CA ARG A 22 15.73 14.06 5.17
C ARG A 22 15.11 13.52 3.86
N CYS A 23 14.85 14.38 2.87
CA CYS A 23 14.29 14.00 1.56
C CYS A 23 15.30 14.10 0.39
N CYS A 24 16.60 13.89 0.63
CA CYS A 24 17.63 13.92 -0.42
C CYS A 24 17.73 15.27 -1.17
N SER A 25 17.32 16.39 -0.56
CA SER A 25 17.46 17.71 -1.16
C SER A 25 18.93 18.07 -1.41
N THR A 26 19.85 17.71 -0.52
CA THR A 26 21.30 17.90 -0.74
C THR A 26 21.82 17.05 -1.91
N SER A 27 21.34 15.82 -2.09
CA SER A 27 21.69 15.00 -3.25
C SER A 27 21.17 15.64 -4.55
N LEU A 28 19.96 16.21 -4.54
CA LEU A 28 19.42 16.94 -5.69
C LEU A 28 20.20 18.24 -5.96
N LEU A 29 20.67 18.94 -4.93
CA LEU A 29 21.61 20.07 -5.06
C LEU A 29 22.90 19.62 -5.77
N TYR A 30 23.50 18.50 -5.35
CA TYR A 30 24.72 17.97 -5.95
C TYR A 30 24.51 17.55 -7.41
N SER A 31 23.33 16.98 -7.70
CA SER A 31 22.88 16.62 -9.05
C SER A 31 22.81 17.85 -9.97
N PHE A 32 22.14 18.93 -9.54
CA PHE A 32 22.09 20.18 -10.32
C PHE A 32 23.47 20.84 -10.46
N ALA A 33 24.36 20.69 -9.49
CA ALA A 33 25.73 21.20 -9.57
C ALA A 33 26.58 20.52 -10.65
N GLN A 34 26.17 19.34 -11.15
CA GLN A 34 26.87 18.64 -12.24
C GLN A 34 26.50 19.18 -13.62
N ARG A 35 25.46 20.01 -13.73
CA ARG A 35 25.09 20.65 -14.99
C ARG A 35 26.11 21.72 -15.36
N ASN A 36 26.40 21.84 -16.64
CA ASN A 36 27.37 22.82 -17.13
C ASN A 36 26.88 24.27 -17.03
N ASP A 37 25.56 24.46 -17.02
CA ASP A 37 24.87 25.76 -17.08
C ASP A 37 24.35 26.27 -15.72
N THR A 38 24.57 25.51 -14.64
CA THR A 38 23.92 25.76 -13.35
C THR A 38 24.91 26.14 -12.24
N THR A 39 24.63 27.22 -11.53
CA THR A 39 25.23 27.56 -10.24
C THR A 39 24.29 27.15 -9.12
N VAL A 40 24.83 26.72 -7.98
CA VAL A 40 24.02 26.20 -6.87
C VAL A 40 24.24 26.99 -5.58
N LEU A 41 23.18 27.13 -4.78
CA LEU A 41 23.21 27.71 -3.43
C LEU A 41 22.54 26.77 -2.43
N ASP A 42 23.20 26.57 -1.29
CA ASP A 42 22.69 25.74 -0.19
C ASP A 42 22.08 26.61 0.91
N GLU A 43 20.75 26.59 1.00
CA GLU A 43 19.90 27.28 1.99
C GLU A 43 20.31 28.74 2.29
N PRO A 44 20.36 29.64 1.28
CA PRO A 44 20.75 31.03 1.49
C PRO A 44 19.75 31.83 2.35
N LEU A 45 18.54 31.29 2.57
CA LEU A 45 17.49 31.89 3.40
C LEU A 45 17.50 31.41 4.87
N TYR A 46 18.50 30.61 5.27
CA TYR A 46 18.48 29.99 6.58
C TYR A 46 18.69 30.99 7.73
N ALA A 47 19.59 31.97 7.57
CA ALA A 47 19.76 33.04 8.56
C ALA A 47 18.49 33.86 8.83
N ASN A 48 17.67 34.12 7.80
CA ASN A 48 16.37 34.77 7.94
C ASN A 48 15.44 33.94 8.84
N TYR A 49 15.35 32.63 8.60
CA TYR A 49 14.56 31.73 9.44
C TYR A 49 15.07 31.70 10.90
N LEU A 50 16.38 31.59 11.12
CA LEU A 50 16.97 31.58 12.46
C LEU A 50 16.70 32.88 13.22
N LYS A 51 16.80 34.03 12.56
CA LYS A 51 16.52 35.35 13.14
C LYS A 51 15.05 35.51 13.53
N LEU A 52 14.13 35.10 12.66
CA LEU A 52 12.68 35.31 12.88
C LEU A 52 12.06 34.34 13.88
N THR A 53 12.60 33.12 13.99
CA THR A 53 12.03 32.08 14.86
C THR A 53 12.74 31.92 16.19
N ASP A 54 13.95 32.47 16.31
CA ASP A 54 14.84 32.30 17.46
C ASP A 54 15.09 30.82 17.84
N VAL A 55 14.98 29.92 16.87
CA VAL A 55 15.11 28.48 17.13
C VAL A 55 16.57 28.14 17.52
N PRO A 56 16.79 27.38 18.60
CA PRO A 56 18.14 27.07 19.04
C PRO A 56 18.81 26.09 18.07
N ARG A 57 20.03 26.45 17.63
CA ARG A 57 20.92 25.58 16.85
C ARG A 57 22.38 25.75 17.30
N PRO A 58 23.18 24.67 17.33
CA PRO A 58 24.59 24.75 17.73
C PRO A 58 25.41 25.74 16.90
N TYR A 59 25.10 25.86 15.62
CA TYR A 59 25.78 26.71 14.63
C TYR A 59 25.01 28.02 14.33
N ARG A 60 24.06 28.43 15.19
CA ARG A 60 23.18 29.59 14.94
C ARG A 60 23.96 30.89 14.72
N GLU A 61 24.87 31.21 15.63
CA GLU A 61 25.64 32.47 15.59
C GLU A 61 26.56 32.54 14.37
N GLU A 62 27.18 31.41 14.01
CA GLU A 62 28.03 31.30 12.82
C GLU A 62 27.24 31.55 11.54
N VAL A 63 26.02 31.00 11.43
CA VAL A 63 25.13 31.23 10.29
C VAL A 63 24.68 32.69 10.23
N LEU A 64 24.29 33.30 11.35
CA LEU A 64 23.87 34.71 11.39
C LEU A 64 25.03 35.69 11.09
N ALA A 65 26.27 35.29 11.38
CA ALA A 65 27.45 36.08 11.03
C ALA A 65 27.83 35.93 9.55
N ALA A 66 27.60 34.76 8.95
CA ALA A 66 28.03 34.45 7.58
C ALA A 66 26.98 34.73 6.49
N GLN A 67 25.69 34.72 6.82
CA GLN A 67 24.59 34.94 5.88
C GLN A 67 23.78 36.19 6.25
N ASN A 68 23.25 36.89 5.24
CA ASN A 68 22.37 38.03 5.46
C ASN A 68 21.04 37.55 6.09
N PRO A 69 20.67 38.04 7.29
CA PRO A 69 19.47 37.58 7.98
C PRO A 69 18.19 38.32 7.53
N ASP A 70 18.26 39.20 6.53
CA ASP A 70 17.08 39.75 5.84
C ASP A 70 16.78 38.91 4.58
N GLY A 71 15.73 38.09 4.67
CA GLY A 71 15.34 37.20 3.58
C GLY A 71 14.94 37.92 2.30
N ASN A 72 14.37 39.13 2.38
CA ASN A 72 13.97 39.88 1.17
C ASN A 72 15.18 40.50 0.48
N ALA A 73 16.19 40.93 1.24
CA ALA A 73 17.47 41.36 0.68
C ALA A 73 18.17 40.19 -0.04
N VAL A 74 18.21 39.00 0.56
CA VAL A 74 18.75 37.79 -0.09
C VAL A 74 18.00 37.45 -1.38
N VAL A 75 16.66 37.56 -1.38
CA VAL A 75 15.84 37.37 -2.58
C VAL A 75 16.25 38.33 -3.69
N SER A 76 16.37 39.64 -3.40
CA SER A 76 16.72 40.63 -4.42
C SER A 76 18.18 40.56 -4.89
N GLU A 77 19.11 40.31 -3.96
CA GLU A 77 20.56 40.44 -4.20
C GLU A 77 21.23 39.15 -4.66
N GLN A 78 20.65 37.98 -4.34
CA GLN A 78 21.24 36.68 -4.66
C GLN A 78 20.34 35.85 -5.56
N LEU A 79 19.05 35.74 -5.24
CA LEU A 79 18.13 34.83 -5.95
C LEU A 79 17.58 35.43 -7.26
N LEU A 80 17.27 36.73 -7.26
CA LEU A 80 16.68 37.46 -8.39
C LEU A 80 17.65 38.48 -9.02
N ALA A 81 18.94 38.42 -8.67
CA ALA A 81 19.94 39.36 -9.15
C ALA A 81 20.00 39.37 -10.69
N ALA A 82 20.01 40.57 -11.28
CA ALA A 82 20.08 40.74 -12.72
C ALA A 82 21.54 40.61 -13.21
N GLY A 83 21.81 39.57 -14.00
CA GLY A 83 23.14 39.24 -14.52
C GLY A 83 23.54 37.84 -14.09
N GLY A 84 23.83 36.96 -15.06
CA GLY A 84 24.05 35.52 -14.82
C GLY A 84 25.05 35.23 -13.69
N HIS A 85 24.85 34.12 -13.01
CA HIS A 85 25.59 33.79 -11.79
C HIS A 85 26.99 33.28 -12.14
N GLU A 86 28.04 33.89 -11.58
CA GLU A 86 29.41 33.47 -11.83
C GLU A 86 29.68 32.07 -11.24
N GLY A 87 30.10 31.12 -12.07
CA GLY A 87 30.51 29.78 -11.67
C GLY A 87 31.99 29.52 -11.99
N ARG A 88 32.52 28.36 -11.55
CA ARG A 88 33.86 27.89 -11.95
C ARG A 88 33.88 27.67 -13.48
N GLY A 89 34.37 28.66 -14.23
CA GLY A 89 34.51 28.61 -15.69
C GLY A 89 33.72 29.64 -16.50
N GLY A 90 33.01 30.59 -15.88
CA GLY A 90 32.28 31.67 -16.58
C GLY A 90 30.87 31.92 -16.03
N SER A 91 30.11 32.80 -16.69
CA SER A 91 28.72 33.10 -16.35
C SER A 91 27.82 31.90 -16.64
N ARG A 92 27.14 31.39 -15.62
CA ARG A 92 26.18 30.29 -15.72
C ARG A 92 24.76 30.86 -15.68
N PRO A 93 23.91 30.55 -16.68
CA PRO A 93 22.60 31.19 -16.81
C PRO A 93 21.57 30.69 -15.80
N VAL A 94 21.73 29.51 -15.19
CA VAL A 94 20.74 28.93 -14.27
C VAL A 94 21.25 28.99 -12.82
N LEU A 95 20.39 29.41 -11.90
CA LEU A 95 20.62 29.30 -10.46
C LEU A 95 19.69 28.24 -9.86
N TYR A 96 20.24 27.32 -9.10
CA TYR A 96 19.47 26.39 -8.28
C TYR A 96 19.73 26.66 -6.81
N ALA A 97 18.69 27.06 -6.08
CA ALA A 97 18.77 27.30 -4.64
C ALA A 97 17.95 26.24 -3.89
N LYS A 98 18.61 25.51 -3.00
CA LYS A 98 17.97 24.55 -2.09
C LYS A 98 17.50 25.27 -0.84
N HIS A 99 16.29 24.95 -0.37
CA HIS A 99 15.71 25.48 0.87
C HIS A 99 14.95 24.39 1.63
N MET A 100 14.75 24.59 2.92
CA MET A 100 13.70 23.90 3.67
C MET A 100 12.39 24.70 3.55
N GLY A 101 11.23 24.03 3.48
CA GLY A 101 9.94 24.70 3.32
C GLY A 101 9.70 25.80 4.36
N LYS A 102 10.13 25.56 5.61
CA LYS A 102 10.02 26.51 6.73
C LYS A 102 10.85 27.80 6.56
N HIS A 103 11.79 27.86 5.60
CA HIS A 103 12.56 29.08 5.32
C HIS A 103 11.75 30.17 4.61
N LYS A 104 10.53 29.84 4.15
CA LYS A 104 9.58 30.79 3.55
C LYS A 104 9.20 31.96 4.46
N ILE A 105 9.28 31.79 5.78
CA ILE A 105 8.75 32.75 6.75
C ILE A 105 9.30 34.16 6.51
N GLY A 106 8.41 35.16 6.45
CA GLY A 106 8.76 36.57 6.27
C GLY A 106 9.15 37.00 4.85
N LEU A 107 9.11 36.10 3.86
CA LEU A 107 9.40 36.45 2.46
C LEU A 107 8.21 37.13 1.79
N GLY A 108 8.50 38.15 0.99
CA GLY A 108 7.55 38.79 0.09
C GLY A 108 7.21 37.93 -1.14
N PRO A 109 6.16 38.32 -1.88
CA PRO A 109 5.65 37.54 -3.02
C PRO A 109 6.56 37.58 -4.26
N GLU A 110 7.55 38.48 -4.31
CA GLU A 110 8.43 38.66 -5.48
C GLU A 110 9.16 37.37 -5.89
N LEU A 111 9.66 36.60 -4.92
CA LEU A 111 10.32 35.32 -5.18
C LEU A 111 9.38 34.37 -5.94
N PHE A 112 8.13 34.25 -5.50
CA PHE A 112 7.12 33.36 -6.07
C PHE A 112 6.62 33.82 -7.45
N ARG A 113 6.67 35.13 -7.72
CA ARG A 113 6.30 35.70 -9.03
C ARG A 113 7.41 35.63 -10.07
N ARG A 114 8.68 35.69 -9.68
CA ARG A 114 9.77 35.89 -10.67
C ARG A 114 10.67 34.66 -10.87
N ALA A 115 10.58 33.66 -10.00
CA ALA A 115 11.37 32.44 -10.08
C ALA A 115 10.52 31.18 -10.33
N GLN A 116 11.20 30.09 -10.71
CA GLN A 116 10.65 28.75 -10.76
C GLN A 116 10.75 28.06 -9.40
N HIS A 117 9.83 27.13 -9.14
CA HIS A 117 9.72 26.47 -7.85
C HIS A 117 9.52 24.97 -7.99
N VAL A 118 10.31 24.23 -7.23
CA VAL A 118 10.23 22.77 -7.09
C VAL A 118 9.94 22.46 -5.63
N VAL A 119 8.99 21.57 -5.39
CA VAL A 119 8.65 21.08 -4.04
C VAL A 119 9.08 19.62 -3.94
N LEU A 120 10.04 19.32 -3.08
CA LEU A 120 10.57 17.98 -2.86
C LEU A 120 10.00 17.40 -1.56
N VAL A 121 9.21 16.34 -1.68
CA VAL A 121 8.54 15.69 -0.55
C VAL A 121 9.04 14.27 -0.35
N ARG A 122 8.96 13.78 0.88
CA ARG A 122 9.22 12.38 1.25
C ARG A 122 8.07 11.89 2.12
N GLU A 123 7.82 10.58 2.14
CA GLU A 123 6.88 9.98 3.08
C GLU A 123 7.26 10.30 4.55
N PRO A 124 6.32 10.81 5.39
CA PRO A 124 6.63 11.27 6.74
C PRO A 124 7.17 10.17 7.66
N TYR A 125 6.82 8.89 7.46
CA TYR A 125 7.36 7.80 8.27
C TYR A 125 8.89 7.73 8.17
N GLY A 126 9.43 7.68 6.95
CA GLY A 126 10.87 7.67 6.72
C GLY A 126 11.57 8.97 7.16
N VAL A 127 10.87 10.11 7.08
CA VAL A 127 11.37 11.38 7.64
C VAL A 127 11.47 11.27 9.16
N LEU A 128 10.40 10.89 9.87
CA LEU A 128 10.38 10.77 11.33
C LEU A 128 11.40 9.77 11.85
N GLN A 129 11.52 8.61 11.20
CA GLN A 129 12.48 7.57 11.60
C GLN A 129 13.93 8.06 11.52
N SER A 130 14.25 8.92 10.55
CA SER A 130 15.61 9.42 10.37
C SER A 130 15.89 10.73 11.10
N PHE A 131 14.91 11.64 11.15
CA PHE A 131 15.02 12.97 11.75
C PHE A 131 15.04 12.91 13.29
N SER A 132 14.27 12.00 13.91
CA SER A 132 14.24 11.80 15.37
C SER A 132 15.58 11.39 15.99
N ASN A 133 16.52 10.87 15.19
CA ASN A 133 17.88 10.57 15.67
C ASN A 133 18.77 11.82 15.80
N VAL A 134 18.32 12.97 15.26
CA VAL A 134 19.10 14.21 15.19
C VAL A 134 18.43 15.31 16.03
N LEU A 135 17.12 15.49 15.88
CA LEU A 135 16.34 16.50 16.59
C LEU A 135 14.94 15.96 16.93
N GLU A 136 14.32 16.54 17.96
CA GLU A 136 12.95 16.23 18.31
C GLU A 136 12.00 16.69 17.17
N PRO A 137 11.23 15.79 16.55
CA PRO A 137 10.35 16.15 15.45
C PRO A 137 9.13 16.95 15.91
N THR A 138 8.80 18.02 15.18
CA THR A 138 7.54 18.78 15.32
C THR A 138 6.98 19.12 13.95
N GLN A 139 5.68 19.47 13.84
CA GLN A 139 5.09 19.92 12.57
C GLN A 139 5.92 21.04 11.90
N GLN A 140 6.36 22.01 12.70
CA GLN A 140 7.16 23.14 12.24
C GLN A 140 8.54 22.68 11.75
N GLU A 141 9.19 21.73 12.43
CA GLU A 141 10.49 21.21 12.02
C GLU A 141 10.40 20.42 10.71
N LEU A 142 9.34 19.62 10.54
CA LEU A 142 9.11 18.80 9.35
C LEU A 142 8.73 19.64 8.12
N GLY A 143 8.01 20.75 8.31
CA GLY A 143 7.79 21.75 7.27
C GLY A 143 6.79 21.39 6.16
N TYR A 144 5.99 20.32 6.31
CA TYR A 144 4.97 19.93 5.31
C TYR A 144 3.90 21.00 5.13
N THR A 145 3.46 21.67 6.20
CA THR A 145 2.53 22.81 6.13
C THR A 145 3.09 23.93 5.27
N ALA A 146 4.36 24.29 5.47
CA ALA A 146 5.02 25.33 4.69
C ALA A 146 5.13 24.95 3.20
N LEU A 147 5.36 23.68 2.88
CA LEU A 147 5.33 23.22 1.47
C LEU A 147 3.94 23.34 0.84
N LEU A 148 2.88 23.03 1.57
CA LEU A 148 1.51 23.23 1.10
C LEU A 148 1.18 24.71 0.88
N GLU A 149 1.62 25.59 1.78
CA GLU A 149 1.48 27.04 1.62
C GLU A 149 2.16 27.52 0.33
N ILE A 150 3.37 27.04 0.03
CA ILE A 150 4.08 27.35 -1.22
C ILE A 150 3.28 26.88 -2.44
N VAL A 151 2.82 25.63 -2.43
CA VAL A 151 1.99 25.06 -3.51
C VAL A 151 0.71 25.88 -3.71
N SER A 152 0.07 26.29 -2.62
CA SER A 152 -1.14 27.12 -2.65
C SER A 152 -0.86 28.51 -3.23
N GLU A 153 0.22 29.17 -2.81
CA GLU A 153 0.62 30.49 -3.29
C GLU A 153 0.93 30.48 -4.79
N LEU A 154 1.64 29.46 -5.27
CA LEU A 154 1.90 29.27 -6.69
C LEU A 154 0.61 29.12 -7.50
N ARG A 155 -0.36 28.34 -7.00
CA ARG A 155 -1.66 28.17 -7.67
C ARG A 155 -2.45 29.48 -7.74
N VAL A 156 -2.44 30.27 -6.67
CA VAL A 156 -3.08 31.60 -6.66
C VAL A 156 -2.47 32.51 -7.71
N LEU A 157 -1.15 32.39 -7.96
CA LEU A 157 -0.45 33.09 -9.04
C LEU A 157 -0.67 32.47 -10.43
N GLY A 158 -1.56 31.49 -10.58
CA GLY A 158 -1.84 30.80 -11.84
C GLY A 158 -0.74 29.85 -12.29
N ARG A 159 0.20 29.49 -11.40
CA ARG A 159 1.35 28.63 -11.72
C ARG A 159 1.05 27.18 -11.39
N ARG A 160 1.54 26.29 -12.25
CA ARG A 160 1.48 24.84 -11.99
C ARG A 160 2.62 24.46 -11.04
N PRO A 161 2.33 23.93 -9.83
CA PRO A 161 3.36 23.46 -8.92
C PRO A 161 4.12 22.26 -9.49
N ILE A 162 5.45 22.26 -9.40
CA ILE A 162 6.29 21.11 -9.73
C ILE A 162 6.60 20.39 -8.42
N VAL A 163 5.98 19.23 -8.19
CA VAL A 163 6.23 18.41 -7.01
C VAL A 163 7.05 17.18 -7.40
N VAL A 164 8.06 16.84 -6.62
CA VAL A 164 8.91 15.65 -6.80
C VAL A 164 8.79 14.78 -5.56
N ASN A 165 8.50 13.49 -5.76
CA ASN A 165 8.57 12.51 -4.68
C ASN A 165 10.02 12.02 -4.57
N SER A 166 10.59 12.19 -3.38
CA SER A 166 11.98 11.86 -3.07
C SER A 166 12.24 10.36 -3.04
N ASP A 167 11.26 9.54 -2.68
CA ASP A 167 11.41 8.08 -2.69
C ASP A 167 11.44 7.58 -4.14
N GLU A 168 10.59 8.11 -5.03
CA GLU A 168 10.64 7.85 -6.48
C GLU A 168 11.93 8.36 -7.13
N LEU A 169 12.43 9.55 -6.72
CA LEU A 169 13.70 10.09 -7.21
C LEU A 169 14.88 9.15 -6.88
N VAL A 170 14.82 8.43 -5.77
CA VAL A 170 15.89 7.50 -5.40
C VAL A 170 15.74 6.15 -6.10
N SER A 171 14.52 5.65 -6.30
CA SER A 171 14.30 4.39 -7.00
C SER A 171 14.50 4.50 -8.53
N GLU A 172 14.10 5.62 -9.13
CA GLU A 172 14.18 5.86 -10.58
C GLU A 172 14.78 7.24 -10.92
N PRO A 173 16.04 7.52 -10.54
CA PRO A 173 16.62 8.86 -10.61
C PRO A 173 16.64 9.44 -12.03
N ALA A 174 17.00 8.63 -13.04
CA ALA A 174 17.03 9.11 -14.42
C ALA A 174 15.65 9.54 -14.94
N GLY A 175 14.61 8.73 -14.68
CA GLY A 175 13.25 9.03 -15.12
C GLY A 175 12.69 10.28 -14.44
N VAL A 176 12.89 10.41 -13.13
CA VAL A 176 12.43 11.59 -12.37
C VAL A 176 13.18 12.84 -12.78
N LEU A 177 14.51 12.79 -12.95
CA LEU A 177 15.30 13.95 -13.37
C LEU A 177 14.94 14.42 -14.79
N ARG A 178 14.64 13.50 -15.72
CA ARG A 178 14.11 13.86 -17.05
C ARG A 178 12.77 14.60 -16.93
N ALA A 179 11.85 14.07 -16.13
CA ALA A 179 10.56 14.71 -15.88
C ALA A 179 10.70 16.10 -15.26
N LEU A 180 11.62 16.23 -14.29
CA LEU A 180 11.91 17.49 -13.62
C LEU A 180 12.50 18.52 -14.58
N CYS A 181 13.51 18.15 -15.37
CA CYS A 181 14.10 19.03 -16.37
C CYS A 181 13.06 19.47 -17.40
N ALA A 182 12.24 18.54 -17.91
CA ALA A 182 11.16 18.86 -18.84
C ALA A 182 10.15 19.85 -18.24
N ALA A 183 9.75 19.66 -16.97
CA ALA A 183 8.84 20.58 -16.27
C ALA A 183 9.45 21.97 -16.04
N LEU A 184 10.77 22.07 -15.91
CA LEU A 184 11.51 23.33 -15.74
C LEU A 184 11.90 23.98 -17.07
N GLY A 185 11.74 23.29 -18.20
CA GLY A 185 12.21 23.76 -19.51
C GLY A 185 13.73 23.65 -19.70
N LEU A 186 14.38 22.74 -18.98
CA LEU A 186 15.83 22.49 -19.06
C LEU A 186 16.13 21.22 -19.88
N ALA A 187 17.30 21.20 -20.53
CA ALA A 187 17.83 19.97 -21.12
C ALA A 187 18.32 19.02 -20.03
N TRP A 188 17.93 17.74 -20.08
CA TRP A 188 18.43 16.72 -19.14
C TRP A 188 19.87 16.33 -19.49
N GLU A 189 20.74 16.21 -18.48
CA GLU A 189 22.14 15.82 -18.63
C GLU A 189 22.43 14.54 -17.83
N PRO A 190 23.03 13.48 -18.43
CA PRO A 190 23.39 12.26 -17.69
C PRO A 190 24.32 12.50 -16.49
N ALA A 191 25.15 13.54 -16.55
CA ALA A 191 26.05 13.95 -15.46
C ALA A 191 25.31 14.22 -14.13
N MET A 192 24.02 14.57 -14.19
CA MET A 192 23.17 14.80 -13.02
C MET A 192 22.99 13.55 -12.13
N LEU A 193 23.33 12.35 -12.61
CA LEU A 193 23.18 11.10 -11.85
C LEU A 193 24.33 10.81 -10.89
N SER A 194 25.49 11.46 -11.06
CA SER A 194 26.69 11.10 -10.31
C SER A 194 27.54 12.30 -9.92
N TRP A 195 28.10 12.28 -8.71
CA TRP A 195 29.00 13.33 -8.21
C TRP A 195 30.17 12.72 -7.43
N PRO A 196 31.30 13.43 -7.28
CA PRO A 196 32.41 12.94 -6.45
C PRO A 196 31.99 12.88 -4.98
N ALA A 197 32.49 11.88 -4.25
CA ALA A 197 32.33 11.81 -2.80
C ALA A 197 33.07 12.96 -2.09
N GLY A 198 32.72 13.22 -0.83
CA GLY A 198 33.33 14.22 0.06
C GLY A 198 32.57 15.55 0.14
N PRO A 199 33.04 16.48 0.98
CA PRO A 199 32.46 17.81 1.11
C PRO A 199 32.56 18.60 -0.18
N LYS A 200 31.62 19.54 -0.38
CA LYS A 200 31.56 20.42 -1.54
C LYS A 200 31.81 21.87 -1.13
N PRO A 201 32.43 22.69 -2.00
CA PRO A 201 32.73 24.09 -1.68
C PRO A 201 31.47 24.97 -1.54
N TYR A 202 30.31 24.47 -1.97
CA TYR A 202 29.02 25.14 -1.86
C TYR A 202 28.13 24.53 -0.76
N ASP A 203 28.66 23.63 0.07
CA ASP A 203 27.95 23.12 1.24
C ASP A 203 27.77 24.24 2.28
N GLY A 204 26.59 24.31 2.90
CA GLY A 204 26.35 25.24 4.00
C GLY A 204 27.16 24.92 5.26
N LEU A 205 27.29 25.88 6.17
CA LEU A 205 28.06 25.77 7.42
C LEU A 205 27.59 24.63 8.34
N TRP A 206 26.35 24.16 8.15
CA TRP A 206 25.75 23.05 8.90
C TRP A 206 26.09 21.66 8.33
N ALA A 207 26.92 21.57 7.28
CA ALA A 207 27.20 20.32 6.59
C ALA A 207 27.79 19.23 7.51
N ASP A 208 28.65 19.60 8.46
CA ASP A 208 29.23 18.66 9.43
C ASP A 208 28.17 17.96 10.29
N TRP A 209 27.02 18.59 10.49
CA TRP A 209 25.90 18.06 11.27
C TRP A 209 24.97 17.19 10.42
N TRP A 210 24.72 17.57 9.17
CA TRP A 210 23.65 16.97 8.36
C TRP A 210 24.14 16.09 7.21
N TYR A 211 25.32 16.33 6.65
CA TYR A 211 25.73 15.81 5.34
C TYR A 211 26.69 14.63 5.39
N LYS A 212 26.99 14.10 6.58
CA LYS A 212 27.87 12.93 6.77
C LYS A 212 27.54 11.74 5.84
N ASN A 213 26.26 11.49 5.56
CA ASN A 213 25.86 10.42 4.64
C ASN A 213 25.94 10.85 3.18
N THR A 214 25.53 12.08 2.85
CA THR A 214 25.60 12.62 1.49
C THR A 214 27.04 12.77 1.01
N HIS A 215 27.99 13.09 1.89
CA HIS A 215 29.42 13.11 1.59
C HIS A 215 29.99 11.73 1.24
N LYS A 216 29.30 10.64 1.60
CA LYS A 216 29.70 9.28 1.19
C LYS A 216 29.08 8.85 -0.14
N SER A 217 28.03 9.53 -0.58
CA SER A 217 27.30 9.13 -1.77
C SER A 217 27.99 9.64 -3.03
N THR A 218 27.86 8.88 -4.11
CA THR A 218 28.31 9.26 -5.46
C THR A 218 27.14 9.39 -6.44
N GLY A 219 25.91 9.22 -5.97
CA GLY A 219 24.67 9.31 -6.74
C GLY A 219 23.44 9.17 -5.82
N PHE A 220 22.30 8.83 -6.42
CA PHE A 220 21.06 8.52 -5.68
C PHE A 220 21.05 7.05 -5.28
N ASP A 221 21.43 6.74 -4.04
CA ASP A 221 21.53 5.35 -3.55
C ASP A 221 20.22 4.88 -2.90
N ALA A 222 19.65 3.79 -3.40
CA ALA A 222 18.39 3.21 -2.92
C ALA A 222 18.53 2.25 -1.74
N GLU A 223 19.70 1.62 -1.57
CA GLU A 223 19.88 0.39 -0.77
C GLU A 223 19.59 0.53 0.75
N VAL A 224 19.41 1.74 1.29
CA VAL A 224 19.39 1.95 2.76
C VAL A 224 18.26 2.88 3.25
N ARG A 225 17.27 3.26 2.43
CA ARG A 225 16.38 4.37 2.83
C ARG A 225 15.31 4.02 3.86
N ASP A 226 14.79 2.80 3.87
CA ASP A 226 13.63 2.48 4.72
C ASP A 226 13.54 1.00 5.10
N ALA A 227 14.26 0.60 6.14
CA ALA A 227 14.00 -0.70 6.80
C ALA A 227 12.70 -0.68 7.65
N ARG A 228 11.84 0.34 7.46
CA ARG A 228 10.57 0.64 8.14
C ARG A 228 10.49 0.07 9.56
N LYS A 229 11.39 0.52 10.43
CA LYS A 229 11.44 0.06 11.82
C LYS A 229 10.23 0.64 12.55
N PRO A 230 9.63 -0.07 13.52
CA PRO A 230 8.50 0.46 14.29
C PRO A 230 8.83 1.83 14.89
N LEU A 231 7.97 2.82 14.64
CA LEU A 231 8.14 4.14 15.22
C LEU A 231 7.82 4.11 16.73
N PRO A 232 8.59 4.85 17.56
CA PRO A 232 8.23 5.10 18.94
C PRO A 232 6.79 5.61 19.09
N ALA A 233 6.06 5.14 20.09
CA ALA A 233 4.64 5.45 20.26
C ALA A 233 4.34 6.97 20.32
N HIS A 234 5.26 7.77 20.88
CA HIS A 234 5.10 9.23 20.97
C HIS A 234 5.16 9.95 19.61
N LEU A 235 5.73 9.34 18.57
CA LEU A 235 5.79 9.93 17.22
C LEU A 235 4.56 9.58 16.36
N LYS A 236 3.76 8.58 16.77
CA LYS A 236 2.57 8.14 16.02
C LYS A 236 1.51 9.25 15.85
N PRO A 237 1.21 10.09 16.86
CA PRO A 237 0.30 11.23 16.69
C PRO A 237 0.80 12.23 15.65
N LEU A 238 2.10 12.57 15.70
CA LEU A 238 2.71 13.49 14.74
C LEU A 238 2.70 12.93 13.32
N LEU A 239 2.94 11.63 13.15
CA LEU A 239 2.79 10.95 11.86
C LEU A 239 1.36 11.06 11.33
N ALA A 240 0.36 10.75 12.15
CA ALA A 240 -1.05 10.81 11.76
C ALA A 240 -1.50 12.22 11.35
N GLU A 241 -0.95 13.26 11.98
CA GLU A 241 -1.18 14.66 11.63
C GLU A 241 -0.45 15.06 10.33
N THR A 242 0.77 14.59 10.13
CA THR A 242 1.62 14.98 8.98
C THR A 242 1.23 14.25 7.69
N TYR A 243 0.81 12.99 7.79
CA TYR A 243 0.56 12.14 6.62
C TYR A 243 -0.49 12.69 5.64
N PRO A 244 -1.63 13.25 6.08
CA PRO A 244 -2.57 13.91 5.17
C PRO A 244 -1.95 15.05 4.36
N LEU A 245 -1.05 15.84 4.96
CA LEU A 245 -0.37 16.94 4.27
C LEU A 245 0.56 16.40 3.18
N TYR A 246 1.29 15.33 3.49
CA TYR A 246 2.10 14.62 2.51
C TYR A 246 1.25 14.03 1.38
N ASP A 247 0.14 13.36 1.69
CA ASP A 247 -0.74 12.75 0.68
C ASP A 247 -1.28 13.80 -0.32
N MET A 248 -1.65 14.98 0.16
CA MET A 248 -2.07 16.09 -0.70
C MET A 248 -0.95 16.59 -1.64
N LEU A 249 0.30 16.61 -1.17
CA LEU A 249 1.46 17.00 -1.98
C LEU A 249 1.85 15.89 -2.97
N SER A 250 1.96 14.64 -2.50
CA SER A 250 2.48 13.50 -3.26
C SER A 250 1.59 13.14 -4.46
N ARG A 251 0.26 13.32 -4.36
CA ARG A 251 -0.68 13.15 -5.48
C ARG A 251 -0.42 14.09 -6.65
N GLN A 252 0.33 15.17 -6.43
CA GLN A 252 0.70 16.13 -7.47
C GLN A 252 2.09 15.88 -8.04
N ALA A 253 2.82 14.87 -7.53
CA ALA A 253 4.18 14.59 -7.94
C ALA A 253 4.24 14.26 -9.44
N ILE A 254 5.25 14.81 -10.11
CA ILE A 254 5.55 14.47 -11.51
C ILE A 254 5.93 13.00 -11.63
N ARG A 255 5.61 12.40 -12.78
CA ARG A 255 5.88 11.00 -13.05
C ARG A 255 7.26 10.84 -13.71
N PRO A 256 8.02 9.77 -13.38
CA PRO A 256 9.23 9.43 -14.12
C PRO A 256 8.95 9.31 -15.63
N LEU A 257 9.83 9.87 -16.47
CA LEU A 257 9.76 9.72 -17.92
C LEU A 257 10.65 8.55 -18.38
N THR A 258 10.04 7.60 -19.09
CA THR A 258 10.77 6.56 -19.85
C THR A 258 11.38 7.17 -21.12
N GLU A 259 12.42 6.53 -21.69
CA GLU A 259 13.12 7.03 -22.90
C GLU A 259 12.19 7.22 -24.11
N THR A 260 11.06 6.53 -24.12
CA THR A 260 9.96 6.74 -25.05
C THR A 260 8.96 7.76 -24.48
N VAL A 261 9.10 9.02 -24.89
CA VAL A 261 8.04 10.03 -24.66
C VAL A 261 6.81 9.61 -25.47
N PRO A 262 5.63 9.35 -24.84
CA PRO A 262 4.41 9.16 -25.61
C PRO A 262 4.08 10.46 -26.32
N ARG A 263 3.80 10.39 -27.63
CA ARG A 263 3.23 11.53 -28.37
C ARG A 263 1.97 12.01 -27.64
N PRO A 264 1.72 13.34 -27.59
CA PRO A 264 0.45 13.85 -27.10
C PRO A 264 -0.71 13.17 -27.82
N LEU A 265 -1.64 12.59 -27.06
CA LEU A 265 -2.92 12.13 -27.58
C LEU A 265 -3.66 13.35 -28.15
N GLY A 266 -3.76 13.41 -29.48
CA GLY A 266 -4.52 14.47 -30.16
C GLY A 266 -3.90 15.00 -31.44
N MET A 267 -3.50 14.13 -32.38
CA MET A 267 -3.50 14.47 -33.81
C MET A 267 -3.87 13.21 -34.58
N HIS A 268 -5.14 13.13 -35.00
CA HIS A 268 -5.57 12.15 -35.99
C HIS A 268 -4.78 12.37 -37.28
N ALA A 269 -4.18 11.31 -37.81
CA ALA A 269 -3.79 11.28 -39.21
C ALA A 269 -5.08 11.36 -40.03
N ALA A 270 -5.25 12.48 -40.72
CA ALA A 270 -6.21 12.61 -41.79
C ALA A 270 -5.72 11.76 -42.98
N ASP A 271 -6.62 10.93 -43.50
CA ASP A 271 -6.73 10.35 -44.86
C ASP A 271 -7.71 9.16 -44.70
N GLY A 272 -8.89 9.04 -45.29
CA GLY A 272 -9.67 9.78 -46.27
C GLY A 272 -10.79 8.83 -46.77
N ALA A 273 -11.98 9.38 -47.06
CA ALA A 273 -13.20 8.75 -47.62
C ALA A 273 -14.00 7.81 -46.69
N GLY A 274 -15.32 7.89 -46.55
CA GLY A 274 -16.36 8.72 -47.18
C GLY A 274 -17.76 8.25 -46.70
N ASP A 275 -18.71 9.18 -46.80
CA ASP A 275 -20.18 9.02 -46.83
C ASP A 275 -20.99 8.64 -45.57
N ALA A 276 -21.64 9.70 -45.05
CA ALA A 276 -23.09 9.91 -44.95
C ALA A 276 -23.96 8.87 -44.21
N ASN A 277 -24.56 9.31 -43.09
CA ASN A 277 -26.00 9.48 -43.01
C ASN A 277 -26.41 10.34 -41.79
N ASP A 278 -27.21 11.36 -42.08
CA ASP A 278 -27.99 12.20 -41.17
C ASP A 278 -29.13 11.40 -40.53
N ASP A 279 -29.44 11.67 -39.26
CA ASP A 279 -30.78 12.10 -38.81
C ASP A 279 -30.82 12.43 -37.29
N PRO A 280 -31.80 13.24 -36.82
CA PRO A 280 -31.53 14.32 -35.88
C PRO A 280 -31.91 14.06 -34.41
N VAL A 281 -31.23 14.80 -33.53
CA VAL A 281 -31.48 14.90 -32.09
C VAL A 281 -32.61 15.91 -31.83
N THR A 282 -33.71 15.44 -31.23
CA THR A 282 -34.75 16.29 -30.64
C THR A 282 -34.37 16.69 -29.22
N ALA A 283 -34.33 18.00 -29.00
CA ALA A 283 -34.18 18.64 -27.70
C ALA A 283 -35.44 18.45 -26.83
N ILE A 284 -35.26 18.14 -25.55
CA ILE A 284 -36.28 18.39 -24.52
C ILE A 284 -35.60 19.06 -23.33
N SER A 285 -35.96 20.33 -23.15
CA SER A 285 -35.75 21.13 -21.96
C SER A 285 -36.56 20.60 -20.78
N SER A 286 -36.01 20.57 -19.57
CA SER A 286 -36.76 21.01 -18.40
C SER A 286 -35.83 21.36 -17.25
N SER A 287 -36.05 22.57 -16.75
CA SER A 287 -35.53 23.17 -15.54
C SER A 287 -36.19 22.56 -14.30
N SER A 288 -35.41 22.36 -13.23
CA SER A 288 -35.91 22.54 -11.86
C SER A 288 -34.73 22.65 -10.88
N THR A 289 -34.63 23.83 -10.28
CA THR A 289 -33.91 24.09 -9.01
C THR A 289 -34.53 23.31 -7.86
N PRO A 290 -33.72 22.93 -6.86
CA PRO A 290 -34.20 22.92 -5.49
C PRO A 290 -33.45 23.91 -4.60
N SER A 291 -34.25 24.45 -3.70
CA SER A 291 -34.01 25.46 -2.70
C SER A 291 -33.12 24.97 -1.55
N SER A 292 -32.39 25.94 -0.99
CA SER A 292 -31.63 25.83 0.25
C SER A 292 -32.56 25.63 1.46
N SER A 293 -32.23 24.68 2.33
CA SER A 293 -32.56 24.80 3.75
C SER A 293 -31.38 24.33 4.59
N ALA A 294 -30.84 25.27 5.37
CA ALA A 294 -29.84 25.04 6.38
C ALA A 294 -30.53 24.55 7.66
N ALA A 295 -30.10 23.41 8.19
CA ALA A 295 -30.45 22.96 9.53
C ALA A 295 -29.17 22.54 10.24
N ALA A 296 -28.71 23.40 11.15
CA ALA A 296 -27.65 23.12 12.10
C ALA A 296 -28.21 22.24 13.23
N LEU A 297 -27.60 21.08 13.50
CA LEU A 297 -27.81 20.32 14.74
C LEU A 297 -26.49 19.67 15.19
N THR A 298 -25.85 20.38 16.11
CA THR A 298 -25.14 19.91 17.32
C THR A 298 -24.70 18.44 17.42
N ARG A 299 -23.38 18.23 17.51
CA ARG A 299 -22.73 16.99 18.00
C ARG A 299 -22.96 16.80 19.50
N PRO A 300 -23.24 15.57 19.97
CA PRO A 300 -22.83 15.14 21.30
C PRO A 300 -21.45 14.47 21.21
N GLN A 301 -20.50 15.01 21.97
CA GLN A 301 -19.32 14.30 22.43
C GLN A 301 -19.77 13.27 23.44
N ASP A 302 -19.52 11.98 23.20
CA ASP A 302 -19.36 10.99 24.27
C ASP A 302 -18.54 9.81 23.76
N GLY A 303 -17.42 9.57 24.45
CA GLY A 303 -16.48 8.50 24.16
C GLY A 303 -17.10 7.14 24.43
N CYS A 304 -17.30 6.35 23.37
CA CYS A 304 -17.64 4.94 23.51
C CYS A 304 -16.37 4.16 23.84
N GLN A 305 -16.05 4.07 25.14
CA GLN A 305 -15.15 3.03 25.65
C GLN A 305 -15.83 1.68 25.47
N VAL A 306 -15.26 0.83 24.64
CA VAL A 306 -15.66 -0.58 24.52
C VAL A 306 -15.30 -1.28 25.84
N PRO A 307 -16.22 -1.97 26.54
CA PRO A 307 -15.90 -2.62 27.79
C PRO A 307 -14.98 -3.82 27.53
N ALA A 308 -13.87 -3.86 28.29
CA ALA A 308 -13.02 -5.02 28.43
C ALA A 308 -13.81 -6.16 29.13
N GLY A 309 -14.45 -7.01 28.33
CA GLY A 309 -15.09 -8.25 28.79
C GLY A 309 -14.06 -9.36 29.00
N GLY A 310 -14.06 -9.93 30.20
CA GLY A 310 -13.06 -10.84 30.75
C GLY A 310 -12.87 -12.19 30.07
N GLY A 311 -11.77 -12.84 30.48
CA GLY A 311 -11.17 -14.02 29.87
C GLY A 311 -12.05 -15.26 29.82
N ALA A 312 -12.26 -15.73 28.59
CA ALA A 312 -12.30 -17.15 28.25
C ALA A 312 -11.34 -17.32 27.06
N HIS A 313 -10.37 -18.23 27.17
CA HIS A 313 -9.47 -18.57 26.08
C HIS A 313 -10.31 -18.93 24.83
N ARG A 314 -10.37 -18.05 23.83
CA ARG A 314 -11.01 -18.36 22.54
C ARG A 314 -10.07 -19.31 21.78
N VAL A 315 -10.47 -20.56 21.59
CA VAL A 315 -9.69 -21.60 20.86
C VAL A 315 -10.22 -21.74 19.44
N GLY A 316 -10.31 -20.64 18.69
CA GLY A 316 -10.75 -20.65 17.29
C GLY A 316 -9.65 -21.05 16.30
N THR A 317 -10.01 -21.44 15.09
CA THR A 317 -9.05 -21.85 14.03
C THR A 317 -8.18 -20.72 13.48
N HIS A 318 -8.55 -19.46 13.76
CA HIS A 318 -7.83 -18.26 13.33
C HIS A 318 -7.14 -17.54 14.49
N VAL A 319 -6.90 -18.21 15.62
CA VAL A 319 -6.16 -17.63 16.75
C VAL A 319 -4.68 -17.50 16.39
N TYR A 320 -4.13 -16.32 16.62
CA TYR A 320 -2.75 -15.96 16.27
C TYR A 320 -2.09 -15.18 17.41
N VAL A 321 -0.76 -15.16 17.41
CA VAL A 321 0.02 -14.32 18.33
C VAL A 321 -0.01 -12.89 17.81
N GLN A 322 -0.50 -11.94 18.61
CA GLN A 322 -0.48 -10.52 18.23
C GLN A 322 0.96 -10.04 18.07
N ASP A 323 1.22 -9.35 16.96
CA ASP A 323 2.53 -8.80 16.64
C ASP A 323 2.41 -7.28 16.44
N PRO A 324 3.09 -6.45 17.26
CA PRO A 324 2.98 -5.00 17.20
C PRO A 324 3.50 -4.41 15.87
N ARG A 325 4.36 -5.13 15.14
CA ARG A 325 4.86 -4.70 13.83
C ARG A 325 3.72 -4.52 12.81
N ASN A 326 2.62 -5.26 12.98
CA ASN A 326 1.46 -5.18 12.10
C ASN A 326 0.76 -3.82 12.10
N GLU A 327 0.97 -2.97 13.10
CA GLU A 327 0.39 -1.62 13.12
C GLU A 327 0.96 -0.73 12.01
N ASP A 328 2.19 -1.00 11.59
CA ASP A 328 2.99 -0.11 10.75
C ASP A 328 3.39 -0.70 9.39
N VAL A 329 2.86 -1.86 9.03
CA VAL A 329 3.12 -2.52 7.74
C VAL A 329 2.61 -1.70 6.55
N LEU A 330 3.26 -1.87 5.41
CA LEU A 330 2.82 -1.37 4.11
C LEU A 330 1.85 -2.36 3.46
N ILE A 331 0.77 -1.83 2.91
CA ILE A 331 -0.24 -2.53 2.13
C ILE A 331 -0.03 -2.21 0.66
N GLY A 332 0.10 -3.24 -0.17
CA GLY A 332 0.16 -3.07 -1.62
C GLY A 332 -1.23 -2.80 -2.17
N ILE A 333 -1.42 -1.72 -2.90
CA ILE A 333 -2.71 -1.36 -3.53
C ILE A 333 -2.44 -1.01 -4.98
N ARG A 334 -3.08 -1.74 -5.90
CA ARG A 334 -3.21 -1.32 -7.30
C ARG A 334 -4.61 -0.76 -7.51
N ASP A 335 -4.72 0.53 -7.79
CA ASP A 335 -6.01 1.12 -8.10
C ASP A 335 -6.47 0.77 -9.53
N GLY A 336 -7.77 0.59 -9.70
CA GLY A 336 -8.35 0.21 -10.98
C GLY A 336 -8.33 1.30 -12.06
N VAL A 337 -8.27 2.58 -11.67
CA VAL A 337 -8.49 3.70 -12.60
C VAL A 337 -7.19 4.14 -13.26
N SER A 338 -6.16 4.37 -12.44
CA SER A 338 -4.83 4.76 -12.89
C SER A 338 -3.95 3.55 -13.19
N GLY A 339 -4.29 2.38 -12.65
CA GLY A 339 -3.49 1.15 -12.76
C GLY A 339 -2.21 1.17 -11.93
N ARG A 340 -1.97 2.24 -11.16
CA ARG A 340 -0.76 2.41 -10.36
C ARG A 340 -0.78 1.46 -9.17
N PHE A 341 0.34 0.79 -8.95
CA PHE A 341 0.62 0.08 -7.71
C PHE A 341 1.35 1.01 -6.73
N GLU A 342 0.86 1.08 -5.50
CA GLU A 342 1.44 1.86 -4.42
C GLU A 342 1.54 1.02 -3.15
N LEU A 343 2.60 1.28 -2.37
CA LEU A 343 2.75 0.76 -1.02
C LEU A 343 2.25 1.83 -0.05
N VAL A 344 1.16 1.53 0.65
CA VAL A 344 0.48 2.49 1.53
C VAL A 344 0.59 2.02 2.97
N TRP A 345 0.96 2.92 3.88
CA TRP A 345 0.98 2.62 5.31
C TRP A 345 -0.41 2.13 5.77
N ARG A 346 -0.46 1.02 6.51
CA ARG A 346 -1.71 0.33 6.88
C ARG A 346 -2.79 1.26 7.46
N PRO A 347 -2.50 2.14 8.43
CA PRO A 347 -3.47 3.09 8.94
C PRO A 347 -4.00 4.06 7.90
N HIS A 348 -3.40 4.20 6.71
CA HIS A 348 -3.82 5.00 5.57
C HIS A 348 -4.28 4.19 4.34
N ALA A 349 -4.23 2.86 4.38
CA ALA A 349 -4.75 2.01 3.32
C ALA A 349 -6.28 2.17 3.22
N ARG A 350 -6.80 2.56 2.04
CA ARG A 350 -8.23 2.79 1.78
C ARG A 350 -8.60 2.21 0.42
N VAL A 351 -9.87 1.83 0.28
CA VAL A 351 -10.55 1.69 -1.00
C VAL A 351 -11.75 2.64 -1.03
N SER A 352 -12.22 2.99 -2.23
CA SER A 352 -13.43 3.81 -2.36
C SER A 352 -14.64 3.07 -1.80
N VAL A 353 -15.57 3.80 -1.17
CA VAL A 353 -16.90 3.26 -0.82
C VAL A 353 -17.72 2.89 -2.05
N LEU A 354 -17.32 3.38 -3.23
CA LEU A 354 -17.88 3.02 -4.53
C LEU A 354 -17.15 1.86 -5.21
N ASP A 355 -16.21 1.21 -4.53
CA ASP A 355 -15.62 -0.03 -5.01
C ASP A 355 -16.65 -1.18 -4.92
N SER A 356 -16.73 -1.99 -5.97
CA SER A 356 -17.68 -3.09 -6.09
C SER A 356 -17.56 -4.12 -4.96
N GLY A 357 -16.34 -4.34 -4.46
CA GLY A 357 -16.10 -5.30 -3.39
C GLY A 357 -16.74 -4.86 -2.09
N TYR A 358 -16.71 -3.55 -1.81
CA TYR A 358 -17.37 -2.97 -0.65
C TYR A 358 -18.90 -2.97 -0.81
N MET A 359 -19.41 -2.53 -1.96
CA MET A 359 -20.85 -2.36 -2.15
C MET A 359 -21.61 -3.68 -2.30
N LEU A 360 -21.02 -4.66 -3.00
CA LEU A 360 -21.74 -5.83 -3.51
C LEU A 360 -21.04 -7.17 -3.21
N GLY A 361 -19.81 -7.14 -2.69
CA GLY A 361 -18.99 -8.34 -2.59
C GLY A 361 -18.53 -8.91 -3.94
N ASP A 362 -18.52 -8.09 -5.00
CA ASP A 362 -18.09 -8.48 -6.35
C ASP A 362 -16.56 -8.48 -6.44
N GLY A 363 -15.98 -9.66 -6.16
CA GLY A 363 -14.55 -9.92 -6.23
C GLY A 363 -14.16 -11.30 -5.72
N VAL A 364 -12.89 -11.66 -5.94
CA VAL A 364 -12.24 -12.92 -5.50
C VAL A 364 -11.01 -12.64 -4.65
N TRP A 365 -10.64 -13.56 -3.76
CA TRP A 365 -9.49 -13.36 -2.88
C TRP A 365 -8.77 -14.66 -2.53
N GLU A 366 -7.53 -14.55 -2.09
CA GLU A 366 -6.69 -15.66 -1.64
C GLU A 366 -6.01 -15.36 -0.30
N GLY A 367 -5.75 -16.44 0.45
CA GLY A 367 -5.00 -16.39 1.70
C GLY A 367 -3.74 -17.24 1.55
N ILE A 368 -2.59 -16.60 1.46
CA ILE A 368 -1.30 -17.22 1.12
C ILE A 368 -0.38 -17.17 2.35
N ARG A 369 0.47 -18.17 2.53
CA ARG A 369 1.49 -18.19 3.60
C ARG A 369 2.87 -17.92 3.01
N LEU A 370 3.67 -17.15 3.74
CA LEU A 370 5.08 -16.95 3.43
C LEU A 370 5.94 -17.70 4.46
N HIS A 371 6.81 -18.59 3.97
CA HIS A 371 7.72 -19.39 4.77
C HIS A 371 9.10 -19.40 4.12
N ARG A 372 10.14 -18.94 4.84
CA ARG A 372 11.53 -18.86 4.35
C ARG A 372 11.66 -18.16 2.97
N GLY A 373 10.90 -17.09 2.77
CA GLY A 373 10.84 -16.32 1.53
C GLY A 373 9.98 -16.95 0.42
N VAL A 374 9.41 -18.15 0.66
CA VAL A 374 8.58 -18.87 -0.32
C VAL A 374 7.11 -18.60 -0.06
N LEU A 375 6.42 -18.13 -1.10
CA LEU A 375 4.95 -18.10 -1.15
C LEU A 375 4.44 -19.53 -1.31
N PHE A 376 3.96 -20.12 -0.21
CA PHE A 376 3.59 -21.53 -0.13
C PHE A 376 2.38 -21.84 -1.03
N LEU A 377 2.55 -22.80 -1.95
CA LEU A 377 1.53 -23.25 -2.92
C LEU A 377 0.93 -22.11 -3.75
N LEU A 378 1.77 -21.14 -4.15
CA LEU A 378 1.32 -19.95 -4.86
C LEU A 378 0.61 -20.27 -6.18
N GLU A 379 1.12 -21.22 -6.96
CA GLU A 379 0.53 -21.57 -8.25
C GLU A 379 -0.89 -22.09 -8.09
N GLU A 380 -1.15 -22.92 -7.08
CA GLU A 380 -2.48 -23.43 -6.78
C GLU A 380 -3.42 -22.32 -6.29
N HIS A 381 -2.89 -21.38 -5.50
CA HIS A 381 -3.63 -20.19 -5.09
C HIS A 381 -3.99 -19.32 -6.32
N PHE A 382 -3.07 -19.13 -7.25
CA PHE A 382 -3.30 -18.35 -8.47
C PHE A 382 -4.24 -19.05 -9.45
N GLU A 383 -4.14 -20.35 -9.62
CA GLU A 383 -5.09 -21.12 -10.42
C GLU A 383 -6.51 -20.93 -9.91
N ARG A 384 -6.74 -21.06 -8.61
CA ARG A 384 -8.06 -20.85 -8.00
C ARG A 384 -8.53 -19.39 -8.09
N LEU A 385 -7.63 -18.42 -7.91
CA LEU A 385 -7.94 -17.01 -8.08
C LEU A 385 -8.40 -16.70 -9.52
N TRP A 386 -7.69 -17.21 -10.53
CA TRP A 386 -8.02 -17.00 -11.94
C TRP A 386 -9.27 -17.76 -12.37
N GLU A 387 -9.46 -19.00 -11.90
CA GLU A 387 -10.70 -19.75 -12.12
C GLU A 387 -11.89 -18.95 -11.57
N GLY A 388 -11.75 -18.44 -10.34
CA GLY A 388 -12.77 -17.61 -9.73
C GLY A 388 -13.01 -16.31 -10.51
N ALA A 389 -11.96 -15.58 -10.88
CA ALA A 389 -12.10 -14.36 -11.67
C ALA A 389 -12.81 -14.63 -13.01
N LYS A 390 -12.46 -15.74 -13.68
CA LYS A 390 -13.09 -16.14 -14.94
C LYS A 390 -14.58 -16.46 -14.76
N ALA A 391 -14.97 -17.10 -13.65
CA ALA A 391 -16.35 -17.44 -13.38
C ALA A 391 -17.25 -16.22 -13.11
N ILE A 392 -16.70 -15.09 -12.63
CA ILE A 392 -17.41 -13.79 -12.57
C ILE A 392 -17.14 -12.92 -13.80
N ASP A 393 -16.56 -13.46 -14.88
CA ASP A 393 -16.20 -12.73 -16.10
C ASP A 393 -15.34 -11.48 -15.82
N MET A 394 -14.28 -11.64 -15.00
CA MET A 394 -13.35 -10.58 -14.60
C MET A 394 -11.97 -10.82 -15.17
N ASP A 395 -11.50 -9.91 -16.03
CA ASP A 395 -10.10 -9.82 -16.41
C ASP A 395 -9.32 -8.98 -15.39
N LEU A 396 -8.30 -9.57 -14.75
CA LEU A 396 -7.45 -8.91 -13.77
C LEU A 396 -6.62 -7.77 -14.38
N GLY A 397 -6.44 -7.74 -15.70
CA GLY A 397 -5.62 -6.72 -16.36
C GLY A 397 -4.13 -6.84 -16.06
N LEU A 398 -3.67 -8.04 -15.68
CA LEU A 398 -2.26 -8.36 -15.49
C LEU A 398 -2.00 -9.86 -15.65
N SER A 399 -0.76 -10.22 -15.91
CA SER A 399 -0.30 -11.61 -15.95
C SER A 399 -0.09 -12.17 -14.55
N ARG A 400 -0.07 -13.50 -14.41
CA ARG A 400 0.29 -14.17 -13.15
C ARG A 400 1.67 -13.72 -12.64
N GLN A 401 2.64 -13.55 -13.54
CA GLN A 401 3.99 -13.09 -13.18
C GLN A 401 3.98 -11.66 -12.64
N GLN A 402 3.18 -10.76 -13.21
CA GLN A 402 3.03 -9.41 -12.69
C GLN A 402 2.40 -9.43 -11.29
N LEU A 403 1.34 -10.22 -11.07
CA LEU A 403 0.74 -10.32 -9.73
C LEU A 403 1.69 -10.94 -8.70
N HIS A 404 2.47 -11.93 -9.13
CA HIS A 404 3.52 -12.53 -8.32
C HIS A 404 4.52 -11.47 -7.84
N GLN A 405 4.98 -10.63 -8.77
CA GLN A 405 5.92 -9.55 -8.44
C GLN A 405 5.29 -8.57 -7.44
N LEU A 406 4.03 -8.14 -7.64
CA LEU A 406 3.36 -7.23 -6.70
C LEU A 406 3.25 -7.81 -5.28
N VAL A 407 3.01 -9.13 -5.15
CA VAL A 407 3.00 -9.80 -3.84
C VAL A 407 4.39 -9.77 -3.20
N TYR A 408 5.45 -10.03 -3.97
CA TYR A 408 6.82 -9.94 -3.47
C TYR A 408 7.23 -8.51 -3.11
N ASP A 409 6.97 -7.53 -3.99
CA ASP A 409 7.24 -6.13 -3.73
C ASP A 409 6.60 -5.69 -2.41
N THR A 410 5.39 -6.18 -2.11
CA THR A 410 4.71 -5.90 -0.84
C THR A 410 5.42 -6.53 0.36
N VAL A 411 5.81 -7.81 0.32
CA VAL A 411 6.45 -8.46 1.48
C VAL A 411 7.91 -8.04 1.66
N ASP A 412 8.63 -7.80 0.56
CA ASP A 412 10.02 -7.34 0.56
C ASP A 412 10.11 -5.92 1.14
N ALA A 413 9.18 -5.03 0.77
CA ALA A 413 9.09 -3.68 1.35
C ALA A 413 8.79 -3.68 2.86
N ASN A 414 8.25 -4.78 3.39
CA ASN A 414 8.03 -4.98 4.82
C ASN A 414 9.14 -5.78 5.51
N GLY A 415 10.19 -6.21 4.79
CA GLY A 415 11.26 -7.06 5.33
C GLY A 415 10.76 -8.42 5.81
N MET A 416 9.71 -8.95 5.20
CA MET A 416 9.04 -10.17 5.63
C MET A 416 9.61 -11.41 4.92
N SER A 417 9.92 -12.45 5.69
CA SER A 417 10.45 -13.72 5.13
C SER A 417 9.75 -14.97 5.67
N SER A 418 9.17 -14.95 6.87
CA SER A 418 8.48 -16.11 7.43
C SER A 418 7.42 -15.70 8.44
N GLY A 419 6.48 -16.60 8.71
CA GLY A 419 5.43 -16.37 9.71
C GLY A 419 4.37 -15.37 9.27
N VAL A 420 4.26 -15.14 7.96
CA VAL A 420 3.37 -14.13 7.40
C VAL A 420 2.17 -14.78 6.73
N HIS A 421 1.00 -14.19 6.96
CA HIS A 421 -0.22 -14.48 6.24
C HIS A 421 -0.56 -13.30 5.34
N ILE A 422 -0.69 -13.57 4.05
CA ILE A 422 -0.98 -12.57 3.02
C ILE A 422 -2.43 -12.77 2.59
N ARG A 423 -3.23 -11.72 2.69
CA ARG A 423 -4.55 -11.67 2.07
C ARG A 423 -4.46 -10.87 0.77
N LEU A 424 -4.64 -11.57 -0.34
CA LEU A 424 -4.68 -11.02 -1.69
C LEU A 424 -6.13 -10.87 -2.12
N MET A 425 -6.60 -9.65 -2.33
CA MET A 425 -8.00 -9.33 -2.63
C MET A 425 -8.08 -8.65 -3.99
N VAL A 426 -8.96 -9.12 -4.85
CA VAL A 426 -9.23 -8.56 -6.17
C VAL A 426 -10.73 -8.26 -6.29
N THR A 427 -11.08 -7.00 -6.50
CA THR A 427 -12.47 -6.57 -6.70
C THR A 427 -12.68 -6.09 -8.13
N ARG A 428 -13.93 -6.07 -8.62
CA ARG A 428 -14.24 -5.53 -9.97
C ARG A 428 -13.72 -4.12 -10.16
N GLY A 429 -13.70 -3.33 -9.09
CA GLY A 429 -13.14 -1.99 -9.07
C GLY A 429 -14.20 -0.91 -8.84
N LEU A 430 -13.84 0.32 -9.19
CA LEU A 430 -14.63 1.52 -8.91
C LEU A 430 -15.89 1.57 -9.79
N LYS A 431 -17.00 2.06 -9.24
CA LYS A 431 -18.22 2.37 -10.00
C LYS A 431 -18.59 3.86 -9.86
N PRO A 432 -19.30 4.44 -10.85
CA PRO A 432 -19.82 5.80 -10.77
C PRO A 432 -20.99 5.94 -9.80
N THR A 433 -21.72 4.86 -9.55
CA THR A 433 -22.91 4.82 -8.67
C THR A 433 -23.10 3.42 -8.08
N PRO A 434 -23.75 3.27 -6.91
CA PRO A 434 -24.06 1.96 -6.31
C PRO A 434 -25.02 1.12 -7.16
N TYR A 435 -24.47 0.40 -8.14
CA TYR A 435 -25.24 -0.43 -9.06
C TYR A 435 -24.49 -1.70 -9.47
N GLN A 436 -25.24 -2.78 -9.72
CA GLN A 436 -24.71 -4.14 -9.82
C GLN A 436 -24.15 -4.52 -11.20
N ASN A 437 -24.50 -3.79 -12.26
CA ASN A 437 -24.06 -4.14 -13.61
C ASN A 437 -22.52 -4.00 -13.74
N PRO A 438 -21.79 -5.03 -14.22
CA PRO A 438 -20.34 -4.94 -14.41
C PRO A 438 -19.94 -3.94 -15.50
N ASN A 439 -20.79 -3.65 -16.49
CA ASN A 439 -20.48 -2.78 -17.63
C ASN A 439 -20.26 -1.30 -17.27
N ILE A 440 -20.69 -0.88 -16.08
CA ILE A 440 -20.49 0.50 -15.60
C ILE A 440 -19.23 0.66 -14.74
N THR A 441 -18.40 -0.38 -14.65
CA THR A 441 -17.15 -0.33 -13.88
C THR A 441 -16.17 0.62 -14.55
N ILE A 442 -15.51 1.46 -13.74
CA ILE A 442 -14.52 2.43 -14.18
C ILE A 442 -13.14 1.79 -14.08
N GLY A 443 -12.47 1.62 -15.22
CA GLY A 443 -11.13 1.08 -15.30
C GLY A 443 -11.08 -0.43 -15.05
N MET A 444 -9.96 -0.87 -14.48
CA MET A 444 -9.60 -2.26 -14.22
C MET A 444 -9.95 -2.69 -12.78
N PRO A 445 -9.83 -3.99 -12.45
CA PRO A 445 -9.95 -4.46 -11.08
C PRO A 445 -9.01 -3.79 -10.08
N THR A 446 -9.51 -3.49 -8.88
CA THR A 446 -8.69 -3.07 -7.75
C THR A 446 -8.01 -4.29 -7.13
N ILE A 447 -6.72 -4.21 -6.84
CA ILE A 447 -5.96 -5.28 -6.17
C ILE A 447 -5.41 -4.76 -4.85
N VAL A 448 -5.60 -5.52 -3.77
CA VAL A 448 -5.12 -5.19 -2.43
C VAL A 448 -4.36 -6.37 -1.86
N ILE A 449 -3.14 -6.14 -1.36
CA ILE A 449 -2.23 -7.14 -0.81
C ILE A 449 -1.93 -6.75 0.64
N ILE A 450 -2.46 -7.54 1.57
CA ILE A 450 -2.37 -7.28 3.01
C ILE A 450 -1.49 -8.36 3.65
N PRO A 451 -0.20 -8.07 3.90
CA PRO A 451 0.64 -8.97 4.66
C PRO A 451 0.54 -8.71 6.17
N GLU A 452 0.52 -9.76 6.97
CA GLU A 452 0.55 -9.67 8.44
C GLU A 452 1.52 -10.70 9.03
N HIS A 453 2.38 -10.29 9.96
CA HIS A 453 3.07 -11.20 10.89
C HIS A 453 2.01 -11.89 11.74
N LYS A 454 1.74 -13.15 11.42
CA LYS A 454 0.57 -13.86 11.92
C LYS A 454 0.90 -15.32 12.13
N GLU A 455 1.70 -15.57 13.16
CA GLU A 455 2.00 -16.94 13.53
C GLU A 455 0.77 -17.62 14.16
N PRO A 456 0.37 -18.81 13.67
CA PRO A 456 -0.72 -19.56 14.26
C PRO A 456 -0.40 -19.93 15.70
N SER A 457 -1.38 -19.79 16.59
CA SER A 457 -1.23 -20.33 17.95
C SER A 457 -1.08 -21.86 17.90
N PRO A 458 -0.20 -22.47 18.70
CA PRO A 458 -0.10 -23.92 18.78
C PRO A 458 -1.32 -24.57 19.46
N ILE A 459 -2.04 -23.81 20.30
CA ILE A 459 -3.11 -24.33 21.18
C ILE A 459 -4.18 -25.12 20.40
N PRO A 460 -4.79 -24.59 19.31
CA PRO A 460 -5.79 -25.36 18.57
C PRO A 460 -5.25 -26.66 17.97
N ARG A 461 -3.97 -26.72 17.59
CA ARG A 461 -3.35 -27.92 17.00
C ARG A 461 -3.08 -29.01 18.04
N GLU A 462 -2.89 -28.62 19.30
CA GLU A 462 -2.60 -29.53 20.42
C GLU A 462 -3.87 -29.98 21.14
N VAL A 463 -4.74 -29.04 21.51
CA VAL A 463 -5.93 -29.27 22.33
C VAL A 463 -7.15 -29.60 21.48
N GLY A 464 -7.20 -29.09 20.24
CA GLY A 464 -8.34 -29.22 19.36
C GLY A 464 -9.45 -28.21 19.60
N ILE A 465 -10.46 -28.25 18.73
CA ILE A 465 -11.58 -27.31 18.70
C ILE A 465 -12.92 -28.03 18.87
N ARG A 466 -13.94 -27.26 19.25
CA ARG A 466 -15.32 -27.72 19.41
C ARG A 466 -16.18 -27.13 18.31
N LEU A 467 -16.98 -27.97 17.66
CA LEU A 467 -17.88 -27.56 16.59
C LEU A 467 -19.34 -27.56 17.04
N PHE A 468 -20.14 -26.69 16.41
CA PHE A 468 -21.60 -26.71 16.50
C PHE A 468 -22.21 -26.81 15.11
N THR A 469 -23.12 -27.77 14.91
CA THR A 469 -23.84 -27.95 13.66
C THR A 469 -24.88 -26.85 13.51
N VAL A 470 -24.75 -26.08 12.42
CA VAL A 470 -25.61 -24.93 12.16
C VAL A 470 -26.75 -25.25 11.21
N HIS A 471 -27.82 -24.47 11.32
CA HIS A 471 -28.95 -24.54 10.37
C HIS A 471 -28.62 -23.88 9.02
N VAL A 472 -27.62 -23.00 8.99
CA VAL A 472 -27.15 -22.33 7.79
C VAL A 472 -26.52 -23.35 6.85
N ARG A 473 -27.17 -23.60 5.71
CA ARG A 473 -26.72 -24.57 4.71
C ARG A 473 -25.67 -23.99 3.78
N ARG A 474 -24.81 -24.86 3.25
CA ARG A 474 -23.90 -24.51 2.16
C ARG A 474 -24.59 -24.80 0.83
N GLY A 475 -24.89 -23.73 0.08
CA GLY A 475 -25.72 -23.80 -1.12
C GLY A 475 -25.10 -24.60 -2.27
N PRO A 476 -25.90 -24.94 -3.29
CA PRO A 476 -25.44 -25.53 -4.53
C PRO A 476 -24.74 -24.49 -5.45
N PRO A 477 -23.92 -24.94 -6.42
CA PRO A 477 -23.19 -24.03 -7.29
C PRO A 477 -24.01 -23.12 -8.20
N ASP A 478 -25.26 -23.47 -8.50
CA ASP A 478 -26.21 -22.70 -9.30
C ASP A 478 -26.85 -21.51 -8.56
N VAL A 479 -26.62 -21.37 -7.24
CA VAL A 479 -27.02 -20.19 -6.45
C VAL A 479 -25.83 -19.27 -6.20
N GLN A 480 -24.79 -19.83 -5.59
CA GLN A 480 -23.50 -19.20 -5.38
C GLN A 480 -22.50 -20.32 -5.23
N ASP A 481 -21.64 -20.52 -6.22
CA ASP A 481 -20.62 -21.57 -6.17
C ASP A 481 -19.81 -21.47 -4.87
N PRO A 482 -19.79 -22.51 -4.03
CA PRO A 482 -19.00 -22.48 -2.82
C PRO A 482 -17.51 -22.77 -3.06
N GLY A 483 -17.15 -23.24 -4.26
CA GLY A 483 -15.86 -23.77 -4.66
C GLY A 483 -14.76 -22.72 -4.87
N TRP A 484 -15.12 -21.52 -5.33
CA TRP A 484 -14.26 -20.34 -5.40
C TRP A 484 -14.29 -19.48 -4.14
N ASN A 485 -13.23 -18.71 -3.94
CA ASN A 485 -13.07 -17.86 -2.77
C ASN A 485 -13.51 -16.41 -3.08
N SER A 486 -14.82 -16.16 -3.02
CA SER A 486 -15.42 -14.84 -3.28
C SER A 486 -15.44 -13.94 -2.02
N HIS A 487 -15.62 -12.64 -2.23
CA HIS A 487 -15.79 -11.66 -1.15
C HIS A 487 -17.16 -11.77 -0.44
N SER A 488 -18.17 -12.32 -1.11
CA SER A 488 -19.52 -12.52 -0.59
C SER A 488 -19.58 -13.67 0.45
N LYS A 489 -19.14 -13.37 1.67
CA LYS A 489 -18.99 -14.33 2.79
C LYS A 489 -20.13 -14.35 3.80
N LEU A 490 -21.25 -13.68 3.54
CA LEU A 490 -22.36 -13.57 4.50
C LEU A 490 -22.89 -14.93 4.99
N ASN A 491 -22.95 -15.94 4.09
CA ASN A 491 -23.31 -17.32 4.45
C ASN A 491 -22.39 -17.91 5.52
N CYS A 492 -21.06 -17.76 5.37
CA CYS A 492 -20.07 -18.21 6.34
C CYS A 492 -20.15 -17.43 7.65
N ILE A 493 -20.37 -16.12 7.58
CA ILE A 493 -20.52 -15.24 8.75
C ILE A 493 -21.76 -15.62 9.56
N ALA A 494 -22.90 -15.87 8.90
CA ALA A 494 -24.13 -16.31 9.56
C ALA A 494 -23.95 -17.63 10.31
N ALA A 495 -23.24 -18.59 9.71
CA ALA A 495 -22.87 -19.84 10.38
C ALA A 495 -21.98 -19.59 11.61
N CYS A 496 -20.95 -18.75 11.47
CA CYS A 496 -20.06 -18.38 12.57
C CYS A 496 -20.82 -17.71 13.74
N ILE A 497 -21.76 -16.80 13.45
CA ILE A 497 -22.60 -16.16 14.47
C ILE A 497 -23.36 -17.21 15.29
N GLN A 498 -23.96 -18.20 14.62
CA GLN A 498 -24.71 -19.25 15.32
C GLN A 498 -23.79 -20.11 16.21
N ALA A 499 -22.64 -20.56 15.70
CA ALA A 499 -21.68 -21.35 16.48
C ALA A 499 -21.14 -20.57 17.69
N ASN A 500 -20.82 -19.29 17.52
CA ASN A 500 -20.38 -18.42 18.62
C ASN A 500 -21.45 -18.31 19.71
N LYS A 501 -22.73 -18.16 19.33
CA LYS A 501 -23.84 -18.10 20.30
C LYS A 501 -24.09 -19.44 21.00
N ALA A 502 -23.74 -20.55 20.36
CA ALA A 502 -23.75 -21.88 20.98
C ALA A 502 -22.50 -22.17 21.84
N GLY A 503 -21.54 -21.23 21.91
CA GLY A 503 -20.30 -21.40 22.68
C GLY A 503 -19.27 -22.35 22.06
N ALA A 504 -19.43 -22.68 20.78
CA ALA A 504 -18.48 -23.48 20.00
C ALA A 504 -17.41 -22.59 19.33
N ASP A 505 -16.33 -23.22 18.90
CA ASP A 505 -15.16 -22.54 18.33
C ASP A 505 -15.26 -22.36 16.81
N GLU A 506 -15.98 -23.26 16.11
CA GLU A 506 -16.29 -23.15 14.68
C GLU A 506 -17.66 -23.81 14.35
N ALA A 507 -18.26 -23.46 13.22
CA ALA A 507 -19.54 -24.02 12.75
C ALA A 507 -19.32 -25.22 11.83
N LEU A 508 -20.05 -26.32 12.06
CA LEU A 508 -20.19 -27.43 11.11
C LEU A 508 -21.40 -27.18 10.21
N MET A 509 -21.19 -27.05 8.91
CA MET A 509 -22.22 -26.73 7.92
C MET A 509 -22.60 -27.97 7.10
N LEU A 510 -23.89 -28.10 6.79
CA LEU A 510 -24.44 -29.18 5.97
C LEU A 510 -24.84 -28.66 4.58
N ASP A 511 -24.93 -29.57 3.63
CA ASP A 511 -25.50 -29.31 2.31
C ASP A 511 -27.06 -29.27 2.37
N PRO A 512 -27.74 -28.92 1.26
CA PRO A 512 -29.20 -28.87 1.23
C PRO A 512 -29.88 -30.23 1.44
N GLN A 513 -29.17 -31.34 1.22
CA GLN A 513 -29.65 -32.71 1.42
C GLN A 513 -29.43 -33.19 2.86
N GLY A 514 -28.71 -32.43 3.69
CA GLY A 514 -28.43 -32.74 5.08
C GLY A 514 -27.16 -33.58 5.30
N PHE A 515 -26.33 -33.76 4.27
CA PHE A 515 -24.99 -34.33 4.43
C PHE A 515 -24.01 -33.29 4.94
N VAL A 516 -22.98 -33.76 5.64
CA VAL A 516 -21.88 -32.91 6.09
C VAL A 516 -21.15 -32.32 4.90
N ALA A 517 -20.90 -31.01 4.90
CA ALA A 517 -20.29 -30.31 3.77
C ALA A 517 -18.91 -29.72 4.11
N THR A 518 -18.87 -28.78 5.07
CA THR A 518 -17.67 -27.98 5.39
C THR A 518 -17.82 -27.28 6.74
N CYS A 519 -16.81 -26.55 7.20
CA CYS A 519 -16.96 -25.55 8.25
C CYS A 519 -17.05 -24.12 7.67
N ASN A 520 -17.33 -23.12 8.51
CA ASN A 520 -17.46 -21.72 8.05
C ASN A 520 -16.15 -21.13 7.50
N SER A 521 -14.99 -21.65 7.88
CA SER A 521 -13.69 -21.13 7.41
C SER A 521 -12.65 -22.22 7.07
N THR A 522 -12.97 -23.49 7.29
CA THR A 522 -12.10 -24.65 7.07
C THR A 522 -12.86 -25.80 6.39
N ASN A 523 -12.14 -26.74 5.79
CA ASN A 523 -12.72 -28.01 5.33
C ASN A 523 -12.78 -29.01 6.50
N PHE A 524 -13.70 -29.98 6.47
CA PHE A 524 -13.95 -30.92 7.56
C PHE A 524 -13.69 -32.37 7.15
N PHE A 525 -13.23 -33.20 8.10
CA PHE A 525 -12.95 -34.62 7.91
C PHE A 525 -13.28 -35.41 9.17
N ILE A 526 -13.56 -36.71 9.00
CA ILE A 526 -13.64 -37.68 10.09
C ILE A 526 -12.73 -38.87 9.83
N VAL A 527 -12.36 -39.58 10.88
CA VAL A 527 -11.73 -40.90 10.83
C VAL A 527 -12.73 -41.89 11.40
N ARG A 528 -13.01 -42.95 10.63
CA ARG A 528 -13.95 -43.99 11.05
C ARG A 528 -13.53 -45.33 10.49
N LYS A 529 -13.33 -46.31 11.37
CA LYS A 529 -12.83 -47.66 11.03
C LYS A 529 -11.49 -47.57 10.28
N ASP A 530 -10.53 -46.88 10.87
CA ASP A 530 -9.15 -46.67 10.35
C ASP A 530 -9.08 -46.06 8.94
N MET A 531 -10.15 -45.37 8.52
CA MET A 531 -10.24 -44.72 7.21
C MET A 531 -10.66 -43.27 7.37
N VAL A 532 -9.98 -42.37 6.68
CA VAL A 532 -10.34 -40.96 6.59
C VAL A 532 -11.52 -40.80 5.64
N TRP A 533 -12.56 -40.10 6.08
CA TRP A 533 -13.71 -39.76 5.24
C TRP A 533 -13.73 -38.26 5.05
N ALA A 534 -13.73 -37.84 3.80
CA ALA A 534 -13.85 -36.45 3.40
C ALA A 534 -15.24 -36.22 2.79
N PRO A 535 -15.93 -35.11 3.12
CA PRO A 535 -17.16 -34.73 2.45
C PRO A 535 -16.96 -34.61 0.94
N SER A 536 -18.02 -34.91 0.18
CA SER A 536 -18.07 -34.66 -1.26
C SER A 536 -17.71 -33.21 -1.61
N PRO A 537 -16.94 -32.95 -2.68
CA PRO A 537 -16.48 -31.59 -3.01
C PRO A 537 -17.59 -30.64 -3.51
N ARG A 538 -18.83 -31.11 -3.66
CA ARG A 538 -19.95 -30.37 -4.28
C ARG A 538 -20.38 -29.08 -3.56
N HIS A 539 -20.35 -29.10 -2.22
CA HIS A 539 -20.90 -28.03 -1.39
C HIS A 539 -19.83 -27.39 -0.48
N GLN A 540 -18.62 -27.18 -0.98
CA GLN A 540 -17.54 -26.63 -0.17
C GLN A 540 -16.52 -25.86 -1.01
N LEU A 541 -15.67 -25.08 -0.34
CA LEU A 541 -14.50 -24.48 -0.98
C LEU A 541 -13.55 -25.59 -1.44
N ARG A 542 -12.99 -25.43 -2.64
CA ARG A 542 -11.91 -26.29 -3.16
C ARG A 542 -10.61 -25.94 -2.44
N GLY A 543 -10.51 -26.38 -1.18
CA GLY A 543 -9.41 -26.06 -0.28
C GLY A 543 -8.08 -26.65 -0.76
N ILE A 544 -7.05 -25.81 -0.89
CA ILE A 544 -5.70 -26.26 -1.27
C ILE A 544 -5.11 -27.17 -0.18
N THR A 545 -5.28 -26.81 1.10
CA THR A 545 -4.88 -27.67 2.22
C THR A 545 -5.64 -29.00 2.23
N ARG A 546 -6.95 -28.99 1.93
CA ARG A 546 -7.76 -30.21 1.77
C ARG A 546 -7.16 -31.11 0.69
N ALA A 547 -6.91 -30.57 -0.51
CA ALA A 547 -6.32 -31.33 -1.61
C ALA A 547 -4.95 -31.93 -1.22
N ARG A 548 -4.11 -31.15 -0.51
CA ARG A 548 -2.81 -31.65 -0.01
C ARG A 548 -2.97 -32.74 1.05
N VAL A 549 -3.95 -32.66 1.94
CA VAL A 549 -4.21 -33.72 2.92
C VAL A 549 -4.72 -35.00 2.24
N LEU A 550 -5.58 -34.89 1.23
CA LEU A 550 -6.00 -36.06 0.43
C LEU A 550 -4.81 -36.73 -0.25
N GLN A 551 -3.93 -35.94 -0.88
CA GLN A 551 -2.71 -36.44 -1.51
C GLN A 551 -1.78 -37.10 -0.49
N LEU A 552 -1.56 -36.47 0.67
CA LEU A 552 -0.73 -37.05 1.73
C LEU A 552 -1.29 -38.38 2.25
N CYS A 553 -2.62 -38.52 2.33
CA CYS A 553 -3.23 -39.81 2.67
C CYS A 553 -2.89 -40.88 1.63
N HIS A 554 -3.06 -40.56 0.35
CA HIS A 554 -2.74 -41.46 -0.76
C HIS A 554 -1.25 -41.87 -0.75
N ASP A 555 -0.34 -40.90 -0.69
CA ASP A 555 1.12 -41.13 -0.76
C ASP A 555 1.67 -41.92 0.43
N ASN A 556 0.95 -41.93 1.55
CA ASN A 556 1.36 -42.61 2.79
C ASN A 556 0.51 -43.84 3.12
N CYS A 557 -0.26 -44.33 2.15
CA CYS A 557 -1.14 -45.50 2.27
C CYS A 557 -2.11 -45.40 3.46
N ILE A 558 -2.62 -44.20 3.75
CA ILE A 558 -3.69 -43.98 4.71
C ILE A 558 -5.02 -44.13 3.97
N PRO A 559 -5.87 -45.12 4.31
CA PRO A 559 -7.14 -45.31 3.62
C PRO A 559 -7.98 -44.05 3.66
N ILE A 560 -8.44 -43.61 2.50
CA ILE A 560 -9.27 -42.40 2.38
C ILE A 560 -10.37 -42.59 1.35
N LYS A 561 -11.52 -41.99 1.62
CA LYS A 561 -12.61 -41.87 0.65
C LYS A 561 -13.30 -40.51 0.73
N GLU A 562 -13.65 -39.99 -0.43
CA GLU A 562 -14.59 -38.87 -0.56
C GLU A 562 -16.00 -39.43 -0.66
N THR A 563 -16.89 -39.07 0.28
CA THR A 563 -18.24 -39.64 0.35
C THR A 563 -19.20 -38.72 1.08
N ASP A 564 -20.50 -38.90 0.83
CA ASP A 564 -21.54 -38.25 1.61
C ASP A 564 -21.76 -39.00 2.93
N PHE A 565 -21.86 -38.26 4.03
CA PHE A 565 -22.16 -38.83 5.34
C PHE A 565 -22.95 -37.86 6.22
N TYR A 566 -23.71 -38.43 7.15
CA TYR A 566 -24.59 -37.71 8.05
C TYR A 566 -23.88 -37.29 9.33
N VAL A 567 -24.44 -36.30 10.02
CA VAL A 567 -23.94 -35.83 11.32
C VAL A 567 -23.92 -36.95 12.37
N THR A 568 -24.84 -37.92 12.31
CA THR A 568 -24.83 -39.10 13.19
C THR A 568 -23.58 -39.97 13.01
N GLN A 569 -22.97 -39.97 11.83
CA GLN A 569 -21.71 -40.65 11.56
C GLN A 569 -20.51 -39.83 12.05
N VAL A 570 -20.64 -38.51 12.13
CA VAL A 570 -19.66 -37.64 12.81
C VAL A 570 -19.63 -37.94 14.30
N TYR A 571 -20.79 -38.04 14.95
CA TYR A 571 -20.88 -38.34 16.39
C TYR A 571 -20.30 -39.71 16.77
N SER A 572 -20.20 -40.64 15.81
CA SER A 572 -19.65 -41.99 16.01
C SER A 572 -18.28 -42.17 15.35
N ALA A 573 -17.61 -41.08 15.01
CA ALA A 573 -16.26 -41.11 14.47
C ALA A 573 -15.21 -41.37 15.58
N ASP A 574 -14.14 -42.05 15.20
CA ASP A 574 -13.00 -42.33 16.07
C ASP A 574 -12.14 -41.06 16.26
N GLU A 575 -12.04 -40.24 15.20
CA GLU A 575 -11.40 -38.92 15.23
C GLU A 575 -12.14 -37.96 14.28
N ALA A 576 -11.95 -36.66 14.47
CA ALA A 576 -12.36 -35.64 13.51
C ALA A 576 -11.31 -34.53 13.44
N PHE A 577 -11.22 -33.85 12.30
CA PHE A 577 -10.30 -32.73 12.14
C PHE A 577 -10.78 -31.75 11.05
N VAL A 578 -10.24 -30.55 11.08
CA VAL A 578 -10.44 -29.52 10.05
C VAL A 578 -9.13 -29.13 9.39
N THR A 579 -9.22 -28.60 8.17
CA THR A 579 -8.05 -28.14 7.41
C THR A 579 -8.22 -26.73 6.84
N GLY A 580 -7.13 -25.95 6.84
CA GLY A 580 -7.09 -24.63 6.22
C GLY A 580 -5.67 -24.07 6.07
N THR A 581 -5.49 -23.10 5.18
CA THR A 581 -4.17 -22.53 4.86
C THR A 581 -3.50 -21.88 6.08
N PHE A 582 -4.28 -21.32 7.01
CA PHE A 582 -3.73 -20.62 8.17
C PHE A 582 -3.14 -21.59 9.22
N ALA A 583 -3.89 -22.62 9.64
CA ALA A 583 -3.52 -23.46 10.77
C ALA A 583 -3.17 -24.92 10.41
N GLY A 584 -3.21 -25.27 9.12
CA GLY A 584 -2.91 -26.63 8.65
C GLY A 584 -4.01 -27.62 9.04
N VAL A 585 -3.66 -28.64 9.83
CA VAL A 585 -4.57 -29.68 10.33
C VAL A 585 -4.83 -29.47 11.83
N ILE A 586 -6.10 -29.30 12.20
CA ILE A 586 -6.56 -29.07 13.59
C ILE A 586 -7.51 -30.19 14.02
N PRO A 587 -7.28 -30.87 15.16
CA PRO A 587 -8.21 -31.87 15.67
C PRO A 587 -9.53 -31.25 16.14
N VAL A 588 -10.63 -31.97 15.95
CA VAL A 588 -11.97 -31.65 16.46
C VAL A 588 -12.28 -32.64 17.56
N VAL A 589 -12.45 -32.13 18.78
CA VAL A 589 -12.62 -32.96 19.99
C VAL A 589 -14.06 -33.07 20.43
N GLN A 590 -14.92 -32.16 19.95
CA GLN A 590 -16.34 -32.14 20.31
C GLN A 590 -17.19 -31.63 19.14
N VAL A 591 -18.36 -32.22 18.94
CA VAL A 591 -19.39 -31.72 18.02
C VAL A 591 -20.74 -31.76 18.72
N ASP A 592 -21.46 -30.64 18.77
CA ASP A 592 -22.80 -30.54 19.39
C ASP A 592 -22.88 -31.07 20.82
N GLY A 593 -21.84 -30.77 21.61
CA GLY A 593 -21.70 -31.22 23.00
C GLY A 593 -21.20 -32.66 23.16
N ARG A 594 -21.06 -33.44 22.09
CA ARG A 594 -20.60 -34.84 22.14
C ARG A 594 -19.11 -34.91 21.90
N VAL A 595 -18.40 -35.59 22.80
CA VAL A 595 -16.98 -35.89 22.66
C VAL A 595 -16.78 -36.79 21.45
N ILE A 596 -15.82 -36.44 20.58
CA ILE A 596 -15.41 -37.27 19.44
C ILE A 596 -14.23 -38.14 19.88
N GLY A 597 -14.32 -39.45 19.62
CA GLY A 597 -13.31 -40.41 20.08
C GLY A 597 -13.07 -40.32 21.59
N ASN A 598 -11.82 -40.02 21.97
CA ASN A 598 -11.40 -39.85 23.37
C ASN A 598 -11.36 -38.38 23.82
N GLY A 599 -11.84 -37.43 23.01
CA GLY A 599 -11.82 -36.00 23.32
C GLY A 599 -10.46 -35.33 23.17
N GLY A 600 -9.53 -35.97 22.46
CA GLY A 600 -8.23 -35.42 22.14
C GLY A 600 -7.82 -35.69 20.68
N ARG A 601 -6.57 -35.36 20.38
CA ARG A 601 -5.96 -35.66 19.09
C ARG A 601 -5.73 -37.17 18.95
N GLY A 602 -6.37 -37.80 17.97
CA GLY A 602 -6.16 -39.21 17.64
C GLY A 602 -4.91 -39.48 16.79
N PRO A 603 -4.52 -40.76 16.65
CA PRO A 603 -3.29 -41.18 15.97
C PRO A 603 -3.24 -40.84 14.48
N ILE A 604 -4.34 -40.96 13.72
CA ILE A 604 -4.35 -40.62 12.29
C ILE A 604 -4.22 -39.10 12.11
N THR A 605 -4.93 -38.32 12.92
CA THR A 605 -4.83 -36.85 12.92
C THR A 605 -3.42 -36.40 13.29
N ALA A 606 -2.79 -37.00 14.31
CA ALA A 606 -1.41 -36.70 14.68
C ALA A 606 -0.41 -37.03 13.55
N ARG A 607 -0.59 -38.18 12.89
CA ARG A 607 0.22 -38.56 11.73
C ARG A 607 0.07 -37.56 10.58
N LEU A 608 -1.15 -37.12 10.28
CA LEU A 608 -1.40 -36.13 9.23
C LEU A 608 -0.85 -34.75 9.57
N GLN A 609 -0.88 -34.34 10.85
CA GLN A 609 -0.22 -33.11 11.29
C GLN A 609 1.29 -33.13 11.01
N GLN A 610 1.96 -34.24 11.33
CA GLN A 610 3.39 -34.40 11.08
C GLN A 610 3.68 -34.42 9.57
N LEU A 611 2.96 -35.24 8.81
CA LEU A 611 3.15 -35.34 7.36
C LEU A 611 2.95 -33.99 6.65
N TYR A 612 1.98 -33.19 7.11
CA TYR A 612 1.75 -31.85 6.57
C TYR A 612 2.86 -30.88 6.96
N ALA A 613 3.34 -30.91 8.21
CA ALA A 613 4.49 -30.10 8.64
C ALA A 613 5.74 -30.42 7.82
N ASP A 614 6.06 -31.71 7.67
CA ASP A 614 7.22 -32.15 6.88
C ASP A 614 7.07 -31.76 5.40
N PHE A 615 5.84 -31.78 4.87
CA PHE A 615 5.57 -31.32 3.52
C PHE A 615 5.85 -29.82 3.35
N VAL A 616 5.40 -28.99 4.28
CA VAL A 616 5.68 -27.54 4.27
C VAL A 616 7.20 -27.30 4.34
N ASP A 617 7.89 -27.98 5.26
CA ASP A 617 9.33 -27.84 5.42
C ASP A 617 10.11 -28.24 4.16
N ARG A 618 9.73 -29.36 3.52
CA ARG A 618 10.33 -29.79 2.25
C ARG A 618 10.02 -28.82 1.11
N TYR A 619 8.79 -28.35 1.00
CA TYR A 619 8.37 -27.43 -0.06
C TYR A 619 9.13 -26.10 0.01
N CYS A 620 9.37 -25.60 1.23
CA CYS A 620 10.04 -24.33 1.47
C CYS A 620 11.55 -24.47 1.77
N ALA A 621 12.13 -25.67 1.61
CA ALA A 621 13.53 -25.94 1.99
C ALA A 621 14.54 -25.11 1.19
N ASP A 622 14.30 -24.97 -0.11
CA ASP A 622 15.22 -24.29 -1.04
C ASP A 622 15.16 -22.75 -0.93
N GLY A 623 14.23 -22.21 -0.13
CA GLY A 623 13.97 -20.77 -0.06
C GLY A 623 13.36 -20.19 -1.34
N ARG A 624 13.30 -18.85 -1.41
CA ARG A 624 12.77 -18.13 -2.57
C ARG A 624 13.57 -18.49 -3.82
N ARG A 625 12.91 -19.10 -4.80
CA ARG A 625 13.48 -19.25 -6.15
C ARG A 625 13.30 -17.92 -6.87
N GLU A 626 14.39 -17.34 -7.37
CA GLU A 626 14.31 -16.14 -8.21
C GLU A 626 13.43 -16.44 -9.43
N LEU A 627 12.57 -15.48 -9.78
CA LEU A 627 11.75 -15.55 -10.99
C LEU A 627 12.70 -15.55 -12.19
N ARG A 628 12.82 -16.71 -12.86
CA ARG A 628 13.57 -16.83 -14.12
C ARG A 628 12.74 -16.34 -15.30
#